data_AF-A0A8R2D2W6-F1
#
_entry.id   AF-A0A8R2D2W6-F1
#
_cell.length_a   1.000
_cell.length_b   1.000
_cell.length_c   1.000
_cell.angle_alpha   90.00
_cell.angle_beta   90.00
_cell.angle_gamma   90.00
#
_symmetry.space_group_name_H-M   'P 1'
#
loop_
_entity.id
_entity.type
_entity.pdbx_description
1 polymer ?
#
loop_
_entity_poly.entity_id
_entity_poly.type
_entity_poly.pdbx_seq_one_letter_code
_entity_poly.pdbx_strand_id
1 'polypeptide(L)'
;MPTLCAIVGCSNKTTNKNISFYRFPKVKMNAASDLKMKMNKQQNAWLKSLRRLDLANKNIDYMRVCSAHFKSGKPAKYQDENDPDWCPTLNMGYCVTRGVATSPVMKRI
;
A
#
# COMPACT_ATOMS: atom_id res chain seq x y z
N MET A 1 13.27 -14.27 -7.42
CA MET A 1 13.36 -12.91 -7.98
C MET A 1 13.14 -11.88 -6.89
N PRO A 2 13.90 -10.77 -6.85
CA PRO A 2 13.64 -9.67 -5.93
C PRO A 2 12.27 -9.04 -6.23
N THR A 3 11.49 -8.74 -5.19
CA THR A 3 10.22 -8.03 -5.32
C THR A 3 10.48 -6.55 -5.04
N LEU A 4 9.97 -5.67 -5.91
CA LEU A 4 10.01 -4.22 -5.72
C LEU A 4 8.85 -3.76 -4.83
N CYS A 5 9.06 -2.65 -4.13
CA CYS A 5 7.98 -1.97 -3.42
C CYS A 5 6.88 -1.57 -4.42
N ALA A 6 5.63 -1.75 -4.02
CA ALA A 6 4.46 -1.42 -4.82
C ALA A 6 4.12 0.08 -4.84
N ILE A 7 4.84 0.91 -4.09
CA ILE A 7 4.61 2.37 -4.07
C ILE A 7 5.33 3.01 -5.25
N VAL A 8 4.65 3.91 -5.95
CA VAL A 8 5.21 4.63 -7.10
C VAL A 8 6.46 5.40 -6.68
N GLY A 9 7.52 5.33 -7.47
CA GLY A 9 8.79 6.03 -7.19
C GLY A 9 9.62 5.41 -6.06
N CYS A 10 9.19 4.31 -5.45
CA CYS A 10 9.99 3.61 -4.44
C CYS A 10 10.92 2.58 -5.10
N SER A 11 12.23 2.75 -4.92
CA SER A 11 13.25 1.84 -5.47
C SER A 11 13.66 0.72 -4.49
N ASN A 12 12.99 0.61 -3.34
CA ASN A 12 13.29 -0.43 -2.36
C ASN A 12 12.90 -1.82 -2.91
N LYS A 13 13.80 -2.78 -2.69
CA LYS A 13 13.66 -4.18 -3.11
C LYS A 13 13.92 -5.13 -1.95
N THR A 14 13.31 -6.31 -1.99
CA THR A 14 13.42 -7.33 -0.93
C THR A 14 14.85 -7.84 -0.68
N THR A 15 15.82 -7.53 -1.55
CA THR A 15 17.24 -7.82 -1.31
C THR A 15 17.87 -6.89 -0.27
N ASN A 16 17.25 -5.75 0.03
CA ASN A 16 17.71 -4.86 1.08
C ASN A 16 17.32 -5.43 2.45
N LYS A 17 18.31 -5.94 3.19
CA LYS A 17 18.12 -6.59 4.51
C LYS A 17 17.76 -5.61 5.63
N ASN A 18 17.95 -4.31 5.42
CA ASN A 18 17.69 -3.26 6.42
C ASN A 18 16.24 -2.76 6.38
N ILE A 19 15.42 -3.26 5.44
CA ILE A 19 14.05 -2.78 5.21
C ILE A 19 13.10 -3.97 5.22
N SER A 20 12.06 -3.87 6.05
CA SER A 20 11.00 -4.88 6.11
C SER A 20 10.01 -4.69 4.97
N PHE A 21 9.49 -5.79 4.43
CA PHE A 21 8.48 -5.78 3.37
C PHE A 21 7.22 -6.50 3.85
N TYR A 22 6.08 -5.84 3.70
CA TYR A 22 4.79 -6.35 4.14
C TYR A 22 3.94 -6.74 2.95
N ARG A 23 3.23 -7.87 3.08
CA ARG A 23 2.27 -8.32 2.07
C ARG A 23 1.08 -7.38 2.04
N PHE A 24 0.51 -7.24 0.86
CA PHE A 24 -0.78 -6.58 0.73
C PHE A 24 -1.85 -7.31 1.56
N PRO A 25 -2.78 -6.59 2.23
CA PRO A 25 -3.85 -7.21 2.99
C PRO A 25 -4.64 -8.19 2.12
N LYS A 26 -4.75 -9.43 2.58
CA LYS A 26 -5.50 -10.49 1.91
C LYS A 26 -6.85 -10.69 2.57
N VAL A 27 -7.91 -10.70 1.76
CA VAL A 27 -9.25 -11.05 2.22
C VAL A 27 -9.37 -12.56 2.28
N LYS A 28 -9.65 -13.11 3.47
CA LYS A 28 -9.88 -14.55 3.65
C LYS A 28 -11.30 -14.90 3.23
N MET A 29 -11.45 -15.87 2.34
CA MET A 29 -12.77 -16.29 1.84
C MET A 29 -13.63 -16.96 2.92
N ASN A 30 -12.99 -17.72 3.81
CA ASN A 30 -13.66 -18.49 4.87
C ASN A 30 -13.81 -17.70 6.19
N ALA A 31 -13.62 -16.38 6.16
CA ALA A 31 -13.81 -15.53 7.32
C ALA A 31 -15.30 -15.19 7.51
N ALA A 32 -15.68 -14.90 8.76
CA ALA A 32 -17.00 -14.34 9.07
C ALA A 32 -17.25 -13.03 8.28
N SER A 33 -18.52 -12.74 8.00
CA SER A 33 -18.92 -11.64 7.09
C SER A 33 -18.42 -10.27 7.55
N ASP A 34 -18.50 -9.99 8.86
CA ASP A 34 -18.00 -8.80 9.52
C ASP A 34 -16.47 -8.66 9.39
N LEU A 35 -15.75 -9.76 9.58
CA LEU A 35 -14.30 -9.81 9.45
C LEU A 35 -13.88 -9.57 8.00
N LYS A 36 -14.58 -10.23 7.07
CA LYS A 36 -14.37 -10.08 5.63
C LYS A 36 -14.60 -8.63 5.19
N MET A 37 -15.61 -7.96 5.75
CA MET A 37 -15.85 -6.54 5.48
C MET A 37 -14.66 -5.68 5.93
N LYS A 38 -14.15 -5.87 7.16
CA LYS A 38 -12.98 -5.12 7.67
C LYS A 38 -11.72 -5.36 6.83
N MET A 39 -11.46 -6.60 6.45
CA MET A 39 -10.32 -6.95 5.57
C MET A 39 -10.45 -6.28 4.19
N ASN A 40 -11.65 -6.30 3.60
CA ASN A 40 -11.92 -5.62 2.33
C ASN A 40 -11.68 -4.11 2.44
N LYS A 41 -12.14 -3.48 3.53
CA LYS A 41 -11.90 -2.05 3.75
C LYS A 41 -10.41 -1.74 3.79
N GLN A 42 -9.62 -2.51 4.54
CA GLN A 42 -8.17 -2.28 4.63
C GLN A 42 -7.49 -2.49 3.27
N GLN A 43 -7.84 -3.56 2.56
CA GLN A 43 -7.32 -3.84 1.22
C GLN A 43 -7.64 -2.69 0.25
N ASN A 44 -8.88 -2.20 0.26
CA ASN A 44 -9.31 -1.07 -0.57
C ASN A 44 -8.60 0.23 -0.19
N ALA A 45 -8.35 0.48 1.10
CA ALA A 45 -7.60 1.64 1.55
C ALA A 45 -6.17 1.62 1.01
N TRP A 46 -5.49 0.47 1.05
CA TRP A 46 -4.16 0.32 0.46
C TRP A 46 -4.18 0.52 -1.06
N LEU A 47 -5.18 -0.02 -1.77
CA LEU A 47 -5.29 0.16 -3.23
C LEU A 47 -5.45 1.62 -3.60
N LYS A 48 -6.30 2.35 -2.85
CA LYS A 48 -6.49 3.79 -3.01
C LYS A 48 -5.19 4.56 -2.75
N SER A 49 -4.43 4.17 -1.73
CA SER A 49 -3.12 4.76 -1.44
C SER A 49 -2.11 4.60 -2.58
N LEU A 50 -2.18 3.52 -3.38
CA LEU A 50 -1.24 3.35 -4.49
C LEU A 50 -1.53 4.31 -5.67
N ARG A 51 -2.77 4.79 -5.82
CA ARG A 51 -3.22 5.62 -6.96
C ARG A 51 -2.81 5.07 -8.33
N ARG A 52 -2.83 3.75 -8.47
CA ARG A 52 -2.40 3.03 -9.68
C ARG A 52 -3.57 2.28 -10.29
N LEU A 53 -3.93 2.65 -11.52
CA LEU A 53 -5.02 2.03 -12.28
C LEU A 53 -4.57 0.72 -12.97
N ASP A 54 -3.27 0.59 -13.24
CA ASP A 54 -2.62 -0.56 -13.89
C ASP A 54 -2.57 -1.83 -13.02
N LEU A 55 -2.75 -1.68 -11.71
CA LEU A 55 -2.64 -2.79 -10.74
C LEU A 55 -3.93 -3.59 -10.51
N ALA A 56 -5.00 -3.27 -11.24
CA ALA A 56 -6.32 -3.85 -11.01
C ALA A 56 -6.29 -5.41 -11.00
N ASN A 57 -6.51 -5.95 -9.81
CA ASN A 57 -6.99 -7.30 -9.47
C ASN A 57 -6.09 -8.51 -9.73
N LYS A 58 -5.15 -8.51 -10.68
CA LYS A 58 -4.40 -9.75 -11.01
C LYS A 58 -3.18 -10.02 -10.13
N ASN A 59 -2.59 -9.00 -9.50
CA ASN A 59 -1.27 -9.13 -8.84
C ASN A 59 -1.23 -8.73 -7.36
N ILE A 60 -2.38 -8.42 -6.74
CA ILE A 60 -2.46 -7.87 -5.37
C ILE A 60 -1.78 -8.78 -4.33
N ASP A 61 -1.97 -10.10 -4.44
CA ASP A 61 -1.40 -11.08 -3.49
C ASP A 61 0.16 -11.09 -3.47
N TYR A 62 0.78 -10.74 -4.60
CA TYR A 62 2.24 -10.73 -4.74
C TYR A 62 2.86 -9.37 -4.42
N MET A 63 2.06 -8.32 -4.33
CA MET A 63 2.54 -6.98 -4.03
C MET A 63 3.10 -6.88 -2.61
N ARG A 64 4.12 -6.04 -2.47
CA ARG A 64 4.79 -5.77 -1.20
C ARG A 64 4.95 -4.27 -1.02
N VAL A 65 4.75 -3.79 0.20
CA VAL A 65 5.03 -2.39 0.58
C VAL A 65 6.12 -2.42 1.64
N CYS A 66 7.13 -1.56 1.50
CA CYS A 66 8.25 -1.51 2.43
C CYS A 66 7.93 -0.71 3.70
N SER A 67 8.66 -0.95 4.78
CA SER A 67 8.46 -0.31 6.09
C SER A 67 8.49 1.22 6.06
N ALA A 68 9.22 1.82 5.11
CA ALA A 68 9.37 3.27 4.99
C ALA A 68 8.08 4.05 4.67
N HIS A 69 6.98 3.34 4.37
CA HIS A 69 5.67 3.94 4.10
C HIS A 69 4.72 3.93 5.31
N PHE A 70 5.18 3.41 6.44
CA PHE A 70 4.47 3.34 7.72
C PHE A 70 5.27 4.09 8.79
N LYS A 71 4.59 4.88 9.61
CA LYS A 71 5.15 5.66 10.72
C LYS A 71 5.86 4.76 11.74
N SER A 72 5.25 3.65 12.13
CA SER A 72 5.83 2.66 13.04
C SER A 72 6.71 1.63 12.33
N GLY A 73 6.94 1.80 11.02
CA GLY A 73 7.70 0.86 10.19
C GLY A 73 6.97 -0.44 9.88
N LYS A 74 5.71 -0.60 10.30
CA LYS A 74 4.88 -1.80 10.06
C LYS A 74 3.40 -1.40 9.91
N PRO A 75 2.60 -2.15 9.14
CA PRO A 75 1.18 -1.90 9.04
C PRO A 75 0.41 -2.36 10.29
N ALA A 76 -0.68 -1.66 10.60
CA ALA A 76 -1.62 -2.06 11.63
C ALA A 76 -2.51 -3.25 11.18
N LYS A 77 -3.18 -3.90 12.13
CA LYS A 77 -4.09 -5.01 11.81
C LYS A 77 -5.40 -4.46 11.23
N TYR A 78 -6.14 -5.30 10.51
CA TYR A 78 -7.44 -4.92 9.93
C TYR A 78 -8.48 -4.49 10.98
N GLN A 79 -8.26 -4.80 12.27
CA GLN A 79 -9.15 -4.44 13.38
C GLN A 79 -8.96 -2.99 13.82
N ASP A 80 -7.77 -2.44 13.60
CA ASP A 80 -7.33 -1.15 14.15
C ASP A 80 -7.56 -0.04 13.12
N GLU A 81 -8.82 0.19 12.70
CA GLU A 81 -9.16 1.14 11.62
C GLU A 81 -8.69 2.60 11.89
N ASN A 82 -8.49 2.97 13.15
CA ASN A 82 -8.05 4.31 13.56
C ASN A 82 -6.52 4.47 13.63
N ASP A 83 -5.76 3.40 13.40
CA ASP A 83 -4.30 3.45 13.46
C ASP A 83 -3.74 4.23 12.24
N PRO A 84 -2.82 5.19 12.43
CA PRO A 84 -2.21 5.92 11.31
C PRO A 84 -1.45 5.01 10.32
N ASP A 85 -1.02 3.82 10.75
CA ASP A 85 -0.35 2.81 9.95
C ASP A 85 -1.31 1.74 9.40
N TRP A 86 -2.62 1.96 9.49
CA TRP A 86 -3.62 1.06 8.94
C TRP A 86 -3.53 0.93 7.41
N CYS A 87 -3.05 1.98 6.73
CA CYS A 87 -2.64 1.97 5.33
C CYS A 87 -1.33 2.75 5.14
N PRO A 88 -0.58 2.52 4.04
CA PRO A 88 0.61 3.31 3.76
C PRO A 88 0.21 4.76 3.46
N THR A 89 0.87 5.69 4.15
CA THR A 89 0.59 7.13 4.06
C THR A 89 1.85 7.97 3.85
N LEU A 90 3.03 7.43 4.14
CA LEU A 90 4.30 8.15 4.02
C LEU A 90 4.99 7.86 2.68
N ASN A 91 5.69 8.85 2.14
CA ASN A 91 6.56 8.69 0.96
C ASN A 91 5.86 8.04 -0.25
N MET A 92 4.61 8.45 -0.52
CA MET A 92 3.73 7.77 -1.48
C MET A 92 4.07 8.01 -2.97
N GLY A 93 5.12 8.78 -3.26
CA GLY A 93 5.59 9.06 -4.62
C GLY A 93 4.76 10.07 -5.41
N TYR A 94 3.70 10.61 -4.81
CA TYR A 94 2.92 11.72 -5.34
C TYR A 94 2.78 12.81 -4.27
N CYS A 95 2.65 14.06 -4.71
CA CYS A 95 2.29 15.15 -3.81
C CYS A 95 0.85 14.94 -3.30
N VAL A 96 0.68 14.86 -1.98
CA VAL A 96 -0.64 15.03 -1.37
C VAL A 96 -0.90 16.53 -1.38
N THR A 97 -1.35 17.07 -2.50
CA THR A 97 -1.86 18.44 -2.54
C THR A 97 -3.11 18.46 -1.64
N ARG A 98 -2.96 18.97 -0.42
CA ARG A 98 -4.11 19.41 0.37
C ARG A 98 -4.74 20.58 -0.40
N GLY A 99 -5.66 20.27 -1.31
CA GLY A 99 -6.59 21.25 -1.88
C GLY A 99 -6.56 21.55 -3.37
N VAL A 100 -5.71 20.96 -4.22
CA VAL A 100 -5.82 21.17 -5.68
C VAL A 100 -5.46 19.91 -6.46
N ALA A 101 -6.37 19.44 -7.30
CA ALA A 101 -6.09 18.43 -8.30
C ALA A 101 -5.10 18.99 -9.32
N THR A 102 -3.82 18.67 -9.17
CA THR A 102 -2.84 18.88 -10.23
C THR A 102 -2.38 17.52 -10.74
N SER A 103 -2.73 17.25 -11.99
CA SER A 103 -2.22 16.11 -12.75
C SER A 103 -0.68 16.13 -12.76
N PRO A 104 -0.02 14.97 -12.64
CA PRO A 104 1.43 14.92 -12.69
C PRO A 104 1.90 15.38 -14.08
N VAL A 105 2.81 16.35 -14.08
CA VAL A 105 3.55 16.77 -15.28
C VAL A 105 4.42 15.59 -15.71
N MET A 106 4.06 14.94 -16.82
CA MET A 106 4.95 14.01 -17.51
C MET A 106 6.21 14.79 -17.92
N LYS A 107 7.34 14.50 -17.28
CA LYS A 107 8.65 14.90 -17.81
C LYS A 107 8.98 13.93 -18.95
N ARG A 108 8.91 14.44 -20.19
CA ARG A 108 9.53 13.80 -21.36
C ARG A 108 11.04 13.93 -21.23
N ILE A 109 11.75 12.81 -21.36
CA ILE A 109 13.16 12.76 -21.77
C ILE A 109 13.16 12.76 -23.30
#